data_AF-A0A6P7F9M1-F1
#
_entry.id   AF-A0A6P7F9M1-F1
#
_cell.length_a   1.000
_cell.length_b   1.000
_cell.length_c   1.000
_cell.angle_alpha   90.00
_cell.angle_beta   90.00
_cell.angle_gamma   90.00
#
_symmetry.space_group_name_H-M   'P 1'
#
loop_
_entity.id
_entity.type
_entity.pdbx_description
1 polymer ?
#
loop_
_entity_poly.entity_id
_entity_poly.type
_entity_poly.pdbx_seq_one_letter_code
_entity_poly.pdbx_strand_id
1 'polypeptide(L)'
;YIFLLFQKQARSLLILASALSIILAARLQSRTPHFSSADNPTARETELVTRFFTFCYLPVFNFWLLIFPNHLSFDWGMEALPRITTIRDSRNVISLVFYYGLAHILRKSLSRIRKKDRRGVRNKEDNNCCTVCHINCSDVHSSSCRTSNNNNTTNFSSSLCVCYNFCRPLVVLRTEKKQHNSNSAIVLSFAFLALPFLPATNILFYVGFVVAERVLYLPSAGLCLLLGLASGTLWECYKRQRPLFLCGLVLVSVAFSAKTVFRNKDWHSEEALYRSAIPINPPKAYGNLGSVLSSQGRVDEAETAFRKALQYRPNMADVHYNLGILLQGKNKLDEAILSYQRAIHFRPSLALAYVNLGAALIASGRCQEATAVLRQGSKLDGTGLKDRKEHESAKVSALLQLGALYSDQGRLQRALATYREAAHSLPDHYPPQSVFNVLGETLARLEQDEEAERWYIAALHAQPDHVPAHITYGKLLAKNISRVAEAEQWFKKAQRIAPEDPSVFHHYGEFLASRRRYKEAANMYEKAAELRPEDYELAVAAATAMRQAVRYQDAERWYRKAVSIKPTDARSHTNLGAILHLNGKYREAADSYRESLRLQPNDVTTLTNLHKLHTVMT
;
A
#
# COMPACT_ATOMS: atom_id res chain seq x y z
N TYR A 1 -6.85 31.93 -52.73
CA TYR A 1 -6.92 31.97 -51.25
C TYR A 1 -7.26 30.60 -50.63
N ILE A 2 -8.26 29.87 -51.16
CA ILE A 2 -8.67 28.53 -50.68
C ILE A 2 -7.54 27.48 -50.77
N PHE A 3 -6.75 27.49 -51.85
CA PHE A 3 -5.64 26.55 -52.06
C PHE A 3 -4.50 26.70 -51.02
N LEU A 4 -4.15 27.93 -50.64
CA LEU A 4 -3.14 28.23 -49.63
C LEU A 4 -3.58 27.86 -48.20
N LEU A 5 -4.87 27.95 -47.91
CA LEU A 5 -5.48 27.50 -46.65
C LEU A 5 -5.43 25.97 -46.53
N PHE A 6 -5.78 25.26 -47.61
CA PHE A 6 -5.67 23.80 -47.69
C PHE A 6 -4.23 23.33 -47.55
N GLN A 7 -3.27 24.01 -48.19
CA GLN A 7 -1.85 23.67 -48.15
C GLN A 7 -1.22 23.91 -46.76
N LYS A 8 -1.60 24.98 -46.05
CA LYS A 8 -1.18 25.21 -44.66
C LYS A 8 -1.77 24.19 -43.69
N GLN A 9 -3.05 23.87 -43.83
CA GLN A 9 -3.72 22.85 -42.98
C GLN A 9 -3.18 21.44 -43.24
N ALA A 10 -2.92 21.09 -44.51
CA ALA A 10 -2.32 19.81 -44.89
C ALA A 10 -0.91 19.64 -44.31
N ARG A 11 -0.06 20.68 -44.33
CA ARG A 11 1.27 20.64 -43.70
C ARG A 11 1.18 20.43 -42.19
N SER A 12 0.30 21.16 -41.49
CA SER A 12 0.12 20.98 -40.04
C SER A 12 -0.43 19.59 -39.70
N LEU A 13 -1.38 19.07 -40.47
CA LEU A 13 -1.90 17.70 -40.30
C LEU A 13 -0.83 16.65 -40.55
N LEU A 14 0.02 16.84 -41.57
CA LEU A 14 1.11 15.93 -41.89
C LEU A 14 2.19 15.93 -40.80
N ILE A 15 2.54 17.10 -40.26
CA ILE A 15 3.49 17.24 -39.13
C ILE A 15 2.91 16.58 -37.87
N LEU A 16 1.63 16.79 -37.59
CA LEU A 16 0.97 16.15 -36.44
C LEU A 16 0.93 14.63 -36.62
N ALA A 17 0.57 14.13 -37.81
CA ALA A 17 0.50 12.71 -38.11
C ALA A 17 1.88 12.04 -38.08
N SER A 18 2.93 12.70 -38.57
CA SER A 18 4.30 12.19 -38.51
C SER A 18 4.84 12.19 -37.08
N ALA A 19 4.64 13.27 -36.32
CA ALA A 19 5.02 13.34 -34.91
C ALA A 19 4.29 12.28 -34.07
N LEU A 20 2.99 12.09 -34.29
CA LEU A 20 2.20 11.07 -33.60
C LEU A 20 2.70 9.66 -33.94
N SER A 21 3.01 9.40 -35.22
CA SER A 21 3.57 8.12 -35.68
C SER A 21 4.94 7.83 -35.08
N ILE A 22 5.82 8.85 -34.97
CA ILE A 22 7.14 8.71 -34.34
C ILE A 22 7.00 8.43 -32.84
N ILE A 23 6.14 9.16 -32.14
CA ILE A 23 5.87 8.94 -30.72
C ILE A 23 5.28 7.54 -30.49
N LEU A 24 4.35 7.10 -31.35
CA LEU A 24 3.76 5.77 -31.28
C LEU A 24 4.81 4.67 -31.52
N ALA A 25 5.68 4.84 -32.52
CA ALA A 25 6.76 3.89 -32.81
C ALA A 25 7.76 3.80 -31.65
N ALA A 26 8.19 4.94 -31.08
CA ALA A 26 9.05 4.97 -29.90
C ALA A 26 8.38 4.34 -28.66
N ARG A 27 7.05 4.49 -28.53
CA ARG A 27 6.30 3.91 -27.42
C ARG A 27 6.09 2.40 -27.56
N LEU A 28 5.90 1.90 -28.79
CA LEU A 28 5.77 0.47 -29.06
C LEU A 28 7.11 -0.28 -28.89
N GLN A 29 8.24 0.40 -29.02
CA GLN A 29 9.57 -0.17 -28.76
C GLN A 29 9.95 -0.21 -27.27
N SER A 30 9.24 0.52 -26.40
CA SER A 30 9.49 0.50 -24.95
C SER A 30 8.73 -0.64 -24.28
N ARG A 31 9.37 -1.34 -23.33
CA ARG A 31 8.70 -2.37 -22.52
C ARG A 31 7.45 -1.78 -21.85
N THR A 32 6.30 -2.41 -22.06
CA THR A 32 5.05 -1.99 -21.43
C THR A 32 5.14 -2.24 -19.92
N PRO A 33 4.69 -1.29 -19.08
CA PRO A 33 4.55 -1.57 -17.65
C PRO A 33 3.57 -2.73 -17.47
N HIS A 34 3.90 -3.67 -16.58
CA HIS A 34 2.95 -4.68 -16.15
C HIS A 34 1.90 -4.02 -15.25
N PHE A 35 0.70 -3.81 -15.79
CA PHE A 35 -0.42 -3.31 -14.99
C PHE A 35 -1.30 -4.44 -14.49
N SER A 36 -1.85 -4.27 -13.27
CA SER A 36 -2.75 -5.25 -12.68
C SER A 36 -4.10 -5.23 -13.39
N SER A 37 -4.78 -6.38 -13.40
CA SER A 37 -6.21 -6.42 -13.75
C SER A 37 -7.07 -5.56 -12.83
N ALA A 38 -6.61 -5.31 -11.60
CA ALA A 38 -7.31 -4.49 -10.62
C ALA A 38 -7.36 -2.99 -10.98
N ASP A 39 -6.43 -2.51 -11.81
CA ASP A 39 -6.35 -1.09 -12.18
C ASP A 39 -7.44 -0.73 -13.19
N ASN A 40 -7.74 -1.64 -14.13
CA ASN A 40 -8.81 -1.50 -15.13
C ASN A 40 -9.61 -2.80 -15.31
N PRO A 41 -10.34 -3.28 -14.29
CA PRO A 41 -11.08 -4.55 -14.36
C PRO A 41 -12.05 -4.63 -15.54
N THR A 42 -12.80 -3.57 -15.82
CA THR A 42 -13.75 -3.54 -16.95
C THR A 42 -13.07 -3.81 -18.29
N ALA A 43 -11.87 -3.27 -18.56
CA ALA A 43 -11.22 -3.52 -19.84
C ALA A 43 -10.83 -4.99 -20.07
N ARG A 44 -10.66 -5.77 -19.00
CA ARG A 44 -10.36 -7.21 -19.05
C ARG A 44 -11.60 -8.10 -18.97
N GLU A 45 -12.79 -7.53 -18.83
CA GLU A 45 -14.04 -8.26 -18.81
C GLU A 45 -14.28 -8.98 -20.15
N THR A 46 -14.72 -10.23 -20.10
CA THR A 46 -14.95 -11.04 -21.32
C THR A 46 -16.16 -10.55 -22.09
N GLU A 47 -17.17 -10.04 -21.38
CA GLU A 47 -18.41 -9.56 -21.96
C GLU A 47 -18.25 -8.17 -22.60
N LEU A 48 -18.41 -8.12 -23.93
CA LEU A 48 -18.43 -6.88 -24.70
C LEU A 48 -19.54 -5.91 -24.24
N VAL A 49 -20.70 -6.44 -23.83
CA VAL A 49 -21.83 -5.66 -23.32
C VAL A 49 -21.42 -4.88 -22.09
N THR A 50 -20.85 -5.58 -21.09
CA THR A 50 -20.40 -4.98 -19.84
C THR A 50 -19.33 -3.92 -20.06
N ARG A 51 -18.39 -4.19 -20.97
CA ARG A 51 -17.38 -3.22 -21.41
C ARG A 51 -18.00 -1.98 -22.01
N PHE A 52 -18.82 -2.16 -23.04
CA PHE A 52 -19.41 -1.07 -23.82
C PHE A 52 -20.19 -0.11 -22.92
N PHE A 53 -21.15 -0.63 -22.15
CA PHE A 53 -22.01 0.22 -21.32
C PHE A 53 -21.24 0.92 -20.20
N THR A 54 -20.30 0.23 -19.54
CA THR A 54 -19.48 0.83 -18.50
C THR A 54 -18.61 1.98 -19.05
N PHE A 55 -18.01 1.80 -20.23
CA PHE A 55 -17.21 2.86 -20.86
C PHE A 55 -18.09 4.02 -21.38
N CYS A 56 -19.29 3.75 -21.90
CA CYS A 56 -20.24 4.80 -22.26
C CYS A 56 -20.72 5.63 -21.05
N TYR A 57 -20.76 5.03 -19.86
CA TYR A 57 -21.11 5.76 -18.64
C TYR A 57 -19.95 6.58 -18.07
N LEU A 58 -18.71 6.32 -18.47
CA LEU A 58 -17.53 6.95 -17.89
C LEU A 58 -17.50 8.50 -18.03
N PRO A 59 -17.89 9.11 -19.17
CA PRO A 59 -18.02 10.57 -19.27
C PRO A 59 -19.15 11.15 -18.42
N VAL A 60 -20.23 10.39 -18.23
CA VAL A 60 -21.34 10.76 -17.35
C VAL A 60 -20.87 10.77 -15.89
N PHE A 61 -20.14 9.74 -15.49
CA PHE A 61 -19.51 9.67 -14.17
C PHE A 61 -18.53 10.83 -13.94
N ASN A 62 -17.68 11.15 -14.92
CA ASN A 62 -16.79 12.33 -14.83
C ASN A 62 -17.58 13.64 -14.67
N PHE A 63 -18.66 13.82 -15.43
CA PHE A 63 -19.53 14.99 -15.28
C PHE A 63 -20.16 15.05 -13.88
N TRP A 64 -20.62 13.92 -13.34
CA TRP A 64 -21.14 13.86 -11.97
C TRP A 64 -20.07 14.18 -10.92
N LEU A 65 -18.82 13.77 -11.11
CA LEU A 65 -17.72 14.12 -10.19
C LEU A 65 -17.49 15.63 -10.12
N LEU A 66 -17.70 16.38 -11.20
CA LEU A 66 -17.60 17.84 -11.17
C LEU A 66 -18.72 18.51 -10.38
N ILE A 67 -19.89 17.89 -10.26
CA ILE A 67 -21.03 18.46 -9.53
C ILE A 67 -21.05 17.95 -8.08
N PHE A 68 -20.77 16.66 -7.90
CA PHE A 68 -20.76 15.93 -6.64
C PHE A 68 -19.50 15.05 -6.57
N PRO A 69 -18.35 15.57 -6.08
CA PRO A 69 -17.08 14.84 -6.01
C PRO A 69 -17.05 13.83 -4.84
N ASN A 70 -18.11 13.04 -4.67
CA ASN A 70 -18.23 12.07 -3.57
C ASN A 70 -17.34 10.85 -3.77
N HIS A 71 -17.05 10.50 -5.02
CA HIS A 71 -16.23 9.35 -5.39
C HIS A 71 -14.82 9.73 -5.87
N LEU A 72 -14.46 11.02 -5.80
CA LEU A 72 -13.24 11.54 -6.42
C LEU A 72 -11.95 10.90 -5.86
N SER A 73 -11.96 10.54 -4.58
CA SER A 73 -10.82 9.92 -3.90
C SER A 73 -10.68 8.42 -4.13
N PHE A 74 -11.61 7.80 -4.87
CA PHE A 74 -11.72 6.34 -4.96
C PHE A 74 -11.65 5.87 -6.40
N ASP A 75 -10.91 4.78 -6.61
CA ASP A 75 -10.69 4.18 -7.91
C ASP A 75 -11.58 2.94 -8.13
N TRP A 76 -11.33 2.23 -9.23
CA TRP A 76 -12.03 0.97 -9.53
C TRP A 76 -11.68 -0.14 -8.56
N GLY A 77 -10.49 -0.09 -7.94
CA GLY A 77 -10.11 -1.00 -6.88
C GLY A 77 -11.01 -0.87 -5.64
N MET A 78 -11.51 0.34 -5.35
CA MET A 78 -12.53 0.59 -4.33
C MET A 78 -13.96 0.39 -4.83
N GLU A 79 -14.16 -0.18 -6.02
CA GLU A 79 -15.48 -0.35 -6.65
C GLU A 79 -16.28 0.96 -6.77
N ALA A 80 -15.59 2.10 -6.81
CA ALA A 80 -16.23 3.43 -6.90
C ALA A 80 -16.99 3.65 -8.22
N LEU A 81 -16.62 2.89 -9.26
CA LEU A 81 -17.36 2.78 -10.51
C LEU A 81 -17.79 1.32 -10.74
N PRO A 82 -18.96 0.90 -10.25
CA PRO A 82 -19.45 -0.46 -10.45
C PRO A 82 -19.68 -0.74 -11.94
N ARG A 83 -19.30 -1.94 -12.41
CA ARG A 83 -19.54 -2.35 -13.80
C ARG A 83 -21.03 -2.40 -14.11
N ILE A 84 -21.40 -2.06 -15.34
CA ILE A 84 -22.77 -2.17 -15.84
C ILE A 84 -22.91 -3.50 -16.55
N THR A 85 -23.49 -4.49 -15.87
CA THR A 85 -23.63 -5.86 -16.40
C THR A 85 -24.91 -6.08 -17.20
N THR A 86 -25.90 -5.19 -17.05
CA THR A 86 -27.21 -5.36 -17.70
C THR A 86 -27.59 -4.14 -18.54
N ILE A 87 -28.26 -4.40 -19.66
CA ILE A 87 -28.77 -3.34 -20.56
C ILE A 87 -29.84 -2.51 -19.85
N ARG A 88 -30.59 -3.12 -18.92
CA ARG A 88 -31.67 -2.49 -18.15
C ARG A 88 -31.19 -1.60 -16.99
N ASP A 89 -29.88 -1.46 -16.82
CA ASP A 89 -29.34 -0.55 -15.81
C ASP A 89 -29.75 0.91 -16.09
N SER A 90 -30.31 1.57 -15.08
CA SER A 90 -30.73 2.98 -15.16
C SER A 90 -29.61 3.92 -15.65
N ARG A 91 -28.34 3.59 -15.37
CA ARG A 91 -27.18 4.37 -15.80
C ARG A 91 -27.07 4.45 -17.32
N ASN A 92 -27.55 3.46 -18.06
CA ASN A 92 -27.59 3.49 -19.51
C ASN A 92 -28.55 4.55 -20.04
N VAL A 93 -29.71 4.73 -19.39
CA VAL A 93 -30.67 5.79 -19.72
C VAL A 93 -30.05 7.16 -19.46
N ILE A 94 -29.36 7.33 -18.33
CA ILE A 94 -28.64 8.56 -18.00
C ILE A 94 -27.58 8.87 -19.07
N SER A 95 -26.81 7.87 -19.50
CA SER A 95 -25.83 8.01 -20.59
C SER A 95 -26.48 8.47 -21.89
N LEU A 96 -27.60 7.86 -22.30
CA LEU A 96 -28.30 8.24 -23.52
C LEU A 96 -28.78 9.69 -23.47
N VAL A 97 -29.38 10.12 -22.35
CA VAL A 97 -29.84 11.50 -22.15
C VAL A 97 -28.66 12.47 -22.18
N PHE A 98 -27.55 12.12 -21.53
CA PHE A 98 -26.34 12.94 -21.50
C PHE A 98 -25.74 13.15 -22.90
N TYR A 99 -25.57 12.07 -23.67
CA TYR A 99 -25.06 12.15 -25.04
C TYR A 99 -26.03 12.85 -25.99
N TYR A 100 -27.35 12.66 -25.83
CA TYR A 100 -28.34 13.40 -26.60
C TYR A 100 -28.24 14.91 -26.35
N GLY A 101 -28.08 15.32 -25.09
CA GLY A 101 -27.86 16.72 -24.71
C GLY A 101 -26.61 17.31 -25.36
N LEU A 102 -25.47 16.60 -25.27
CA LEU A 102 -24.21 17.00 -25.91
C LEU A 102 -24.35 17.11 -27.43
N ALA A 103 -24.96 16.12 -28.08
CA ALA A 103 -25.19 16.11 -29.52
C ALA A 103 -26.13 17.24 -29.96
N HIS A 104 -27.16 17.53 -29.17
CA HIS A 104 -28.07 18.66 -29.42
C HIS A 104 -27.35 20.00 -29.34
N ILE A 105 -26.53 20.22 -28.31
CA ILE A 105 -25.72 21.43 -28.14
C ILE A 105 -24.74 21.57 -29.32
N LEU A 106 -24.05 20.50 -29.69
CA LEU A 106 -23.12 20.49 -30.80
C LEU A 106 -23.82 20.80 -32.12
N ARG A 107 -24.95 20.13 -32.43
CA ARG A 107 -25.73 20.36 -33.65
C ARG A 107 -26.27 21.78 -33.73
N LYS A 108 -26.82 22.31 -32.63
CA LYS A 108 -27.32 23.69 -32.56
C LYS A 108 -26.19 24.69 -32.79
N SER A 109 -25.02 24.44 -32.20
CA SER A 109 -23.82 25.27 -32.37
C SER A 109 -23.33 25.24 -33.83
N LEU A 110 -23.15 24.06 -34.42
CA LEU A 110 -22.76 23.89 -35.83
C LEU A 110 -23.79 24.49 -36.81
N SER A 111 -25.09 24.38 -36.51
CA SER A 111 -26.13 24.96 -37.35
C SER A 111 -26.12 26.50 -37.34
N ARG A 112 -25.77 27.12 -36.20
CA ARG A 112 -25.56 28.56 -36.10
C ARG A 112 -24.35 28.99 -36.93
N ILE A 113 -23.26 28.20 -36.93
CA ILE A 113 -22.08 28.43 -37.76
C ILE A 113 -22.48 28.41 -39.25
N ARG A 114 -23.18 27.34 -39.69
CA ARG A 114 -23.58 27.15 -41.10
C ARG A 114 -24.59 28.19 -41.60
N LYS A 115 -25.50 28.67 -40.75
CA LYS A 115 -26.45 29.75 -41.09
C LYS A 115 -25.78 31.13 -41.16
N LYS A 116 -24.71 31.38 -40.40
CA LYS A 116 -24.00 32.67 -40.39
C LYS A 116 -23.07 32.80 -41.59
N ASP A 117 -22.40 31.72 -42.02
CA ASP A 117 -21.67 31.66 -43.30
C ASP A 117 -22.60 31.92 -44.49
N ARG A 118 -23.79 31.29 -44.51
CA ARG A 118 -24.78 31.53 -45.57
C ARG A 118 -25.31 32.97 -45.59
N ARG A 119 -25.43 33.66 -44.44
CA ARG A 119 -25.80 35.08 -44.38
C ARG A 119 -24.64 36.01 -44.74
N GLY A 120 -23.40 35.65 -44.39
CA GLY A 120 -22.19 36.37 -44.83
C GLY A 120 -21.93 36.25 -46.33
N VAL A 121 -22.38 35.16 -46.97
CA VAL A 121 -22.37 34.99 -48.43
C VAL A 121 -23.56 35.72 -49.08
N ARG A 122 -24.77 35.67 -48.51
CA ARG A 122 -25.94 36.39 -49.07
C ARG A 122 -25.84 37.91 -49.00
N ASN A 123 -25.21 38.48 -47.96
CA ASN A 123 -24.97 39.92 -47.88
C ASN A 123 -23.79 40.41 -48.77
N LYS A 124 -23.24 39.54 -49.63
CA LYS A 124 -22.12 39.87 -50.51
C LYS A 124 -22.54 40.10 -51.97
N GLU A 125 -23.84 40.06 -52.27
CA GLU A 125 -24.39 40.23 -53.63
C GLU A 125 -25.29 41.48 -53.81
N ASP A 126 -25.41 42.36 -52.82
CA ASP A 126 -25.97 43.70 -53.06
C ASP A 126 -24.84 44.68 -53.39
N ASN A 127 -24.81 45.07 -54.66
CA ASN A 127 -23.86 45.95 -55.32
C ASN A 127 -23.90 47.35 -54.70
N ASN A 128 -23.03 47.64 -53.73
CA ASN A 128 -22.98 48.93 -53.04
C ASN A 128 -21.60 49.60 -53.22
N CYS A 129 -21.04 49.67 -54.42
CA CYS A 129 -19.79 50.40 -54.63
C CYS A 129 -20.03 51.89 -54.90
N CYS A 130 -19.26 52.77 -54.27
CA CYS A 130 -19.24 54.21 -54.59
C CYS A 130 -18.80 54.43 -56.05
N THR A 131 -19.49 55.27 -56.82
CA THR A 131 -19.23 55.49 -58.25
C THR A 131 -17.92 56.24 -58.55
N VAL A 132 -17.31 56.89 -57.55
CA VAL A 132 -16.06 57.66 -57.72
C VAL A 132 -14.82 56.87 -57.27
N CYS A 133 -14.92 56.03 -56.24
CA CYS A 133 -13.77 55.27 -55.70
C CYS A 133 -13.92 53.73 -55.78
N HIS A 134 -15.06 53.22 -56.24
CA HIS A 134 -15.37 51.80 -56.43
C HIS A 134 -15.20 50.89 -55.18
N ILE A 135 -15.18 51.47 -53.98
CA ILE A 135 -15.10 50.72 -52.71
C ILE A 135 -16.51 50.42 -52.17
N ASN A 136 -16.67 49.23 -51.57
CA ASN A 136 -17.93 48.66 -51.09
C ASN A 136 -18.46 49.42 -49.85
N CYS A 137 -19.67 49.97 -49.95
CA CYS A 137 -20.34 50.84 -48.98
C CYS A 137 -21.11 50.01 -47.95
N SER A 138 -20.51 49.80 -46.79
CA SER A 138 -21.22 49.48 -45.56
C SER A 138 -20.91 50.53 -44.49
N ASP A 139 -21.97 51.11 -43.90
CA ASP A 139 -22.09 51.91 -42.67
C ASP A 139 -21.12 53.05 -42.34
N VAL A 140 -20.14 53.41 -43.20
CA VAL A 140 -19.12 54.44 -42.90
C VAL A 140 -19.36 55.78 -43.61
N HIS A 141 -20.39 55.91 -44.45
CA HIS A 141 -20.72 57.19 -45.09
C HIS A 141 -21.73 57.98 -44.25
N SER A 142 -21.33 59.16 -43.74
CA SER A 142 -22.25 60.10 -43.08
C SER A 142 -23.27 60.66 -44.08
N SER A 143 -24.39 61.20 -43.59
CA SER A 143 -25.38 61.92 -44.41
C SER A 143 -24.73 63.01 -45.28
N SER A 144 -23.63 63.60 -44.82
CA SER A 144 -22.82 64.60 -45.54
C SER A 144 -22.16 64.05 -46.82
N CYS A 145 -21.82 62.76 -46.87
CA CYS A 145 -21.18 62.15 -48.03
C CYS A 145 -22.16 61.88 -49.19
N ARG A 146 -23.46 61.72 -48.87
CA ARG A 146 -24.52 61.67 -49.88
C ARG A 146 -24.82 63.04 -50.49
N THR A 147 -24.64 64.12 -49.74
CA THR A 147 -24.92 65.50 -50.20
C THR A 147 -23.85 66.03 -51.16
N SER A 148 -22.56 65.71 -50.92
CA SER A 148 -21.45 66.18 -51.78
C SER A 148 -21.32 65.44 -53.13
N ASN A 149 -21.96 64.28 -53.29
CA ASN A 149 -21.96 63.49 -54.53
C ASN A 149 -23.31 63.55 -55.28
N ASN A 150 -24.14 64.56 -55.00
CA ASN A 150 -25.39 64.77 -55.72
C ASN A 150 -25.11 65.38 -57.11
N ASN A 151 -25.69 64.80 -58.15
CA ASN A 151 -25.32 64.95 -59.57
C ASN A 151 -25.57 66.34 -60.23
N ASN A 152 -25.59 67.46 -59.49
CA ASN A 152 -25.91 68.78 -60.06
C ASN A 152 -24.78 69.82 -59.98
N THR A 153 -23.53 69.44 -59.76
CA THR A 153 -22.39 70.35 -59.86
C THR A 153 -21.53 70.04 -61.08
N THR A 154 -21.82 70.76 -62.17
CA THR A 154 -20.90 70.90 -63.31
C THR A 154 -19.74 71.79 -62.89
N ASN A 155 -18.58 71.19 -62.58
CA ASN A 155 -17.27 71.71 -63.03
C ASN A 155 -16.13 70.78 -62.62
N PHE A 156 -15.35 70.41 -63.63
CA PHE A 156 -14.09 69.70 -63.53
C PHE A 156 -13.06 70.54 -62.74
N SER A 157 -12.66 70.07 -61.56
CA SER A 157 -11.26 70.04 -61.10
C SER A 157 -11.19 69.64 -59.61
N SER A 158 -10.22 68.77 -59.29
CA SER A 158 -9.89 68.22 -57.96
C SER A 158 -10.76 67.07 -57.44
N SER A 159 -10.37 65.88 -57.90
CA SER A 159 -10.73 64.56 -57.39
C SER A 159 -10.13 64.28 -56.00
N LEU A 160 -10.91 64.44 -54.92
CA LEU A 160 -10.59 63.81 -53.63
C LEU A 160 -11.87 63.40 -52.88
N CYS A 161 -12.12 62.09 -52.80
CA CYS A 161 -13.09 61.50 -51.87
C CYS A 161 -12.65 61.85 -50.43
N VAL A 162 -13.51 62.50 -49.65
CA VAL A 162 -13.27 62.82 -48.21
C VAL A 162 -13.08 61.55 -47.33
N CYS A 163 -13.27 60.40 -47.94
CA CYS A 163 -13.12 59.04 -47.43
C CYS A 163 -11.72 58.75 -46.86
N TYR A 164 -10.68 59.49 -47.29
CA TYR A 164 -9.29 59.23 -46.90
C TYR A 164 -8.96 59.57 -45.43
N ASN A 165 -9.71 60.47 -44.78
CA ASN A 165 -9.38 60.92 -43.41
C ASN A 165 -10.07 60.15 -42.27
N PHE A 166 -11.08 59.30 -42.54
CA PHE A 166 -11.82 58.58 -41.49
C PHE A 166 -11.55 57.07 -41.42
N CYS A 167 -10.86 56.48 -42.41
CA CYS A 167 -10.56 55.05 -42.43
C CYS A 167 -9.24 54.72 -41.70
N ARG A 168 -9.22 54.79 -40.37
CA ARG A 168 -8.33 53.91 -39.59
C ARG A 168 -8.94 52.50 -39.55
N PRO A 169 -8.17 51.41 -39.73
CA PRO A 169 -8.70 50.06 -39.73
C PRO A 169 -8.97 49.60 -38.29
N LEU A 170 -10.01 50.14 -37.66
CA LEU A 170 -10.52 49.67 -36.39
C LEU A 170 -12.02 49.47 -36.53
N VAL A 171 -12.45 48.20 -36.63
CA VAL A 171 -13.61 47.60 -35.93
C VAL A 171 -14.10 46.33 -36.63
N VAL A 172 -13.97 46.17 -37.95
CA VAL A 172 -14.50 44.96 -38.65
C VAL A 172 -13.62 43.71 -38.47
N LEU A 173 -12.29 43.86 -38.38
CA LEU A 173 -11.39 42.73 -38.08
C LEU A 173 -11.53 42.20 -36.65
N ARG A 174 -12.16 42.93 -35.72
CA ARG A 174 -12.25 42.54 -34.30
C ARG A 174 -13.41 41.58 -34.04
N THR A 175 -14.48 41.63 -34.83
CA THR A 175 -15.64 40.73 -34.70
C THR A 175 -15.40 39.37 -35.36
N GLU A 176 -14.76 39.32 -36.53
CA GLU A 176 -14.41 38.04 -37.19
C GLU A 176 -13.35 37.24 -36.40
N LYS A 177 -12.30 37.89 -35.88
CA LYS A 177 -11.26 37.23 -35.05
C LYS A 177 -11.84 36.68 -33.74
N LYS A 178 -12.76 37.40 -33.10
CA LYS A 178 -13.38 36.99 -31.82
C LYS A 178 -14.34 35.80 -32.02
N GLN A 179 -15.02 35.75 -33.18
CA GLN A 179 -15.98 34.71 -33.51
C GLN A 179 -15.31 33.41 -34.00
N HIS A 180 -14.25 33.50 -34.81
CA HIS A 180 -13.50 32.33 -35.30
C HIS A 180 -12.79 31.59 -34.14
N ASN A 181 -12.31 32.31 -33.13
CA ASN A 181 -11.73 31.74 -31.92
C ASN A 181 -12.76 30.97 -31.06
N SER A 182 -14.02 31.42 -31.04
CA SER A 182 -15.09 30.79 -30.25
C SER A 182 -15.52 29.44 -30.83
N ASN A 183 -15.54 29.29 -32.17
CA ASN A 183 -15.92 28.04 -32.81
C ASN A 183 -14.84 26.96 -32.66
N SER A 184 -13.57 27.34 -32.83
CA SER A 184 -12.44 26.44 -32.58
C SER A 184 -12.40 26.00 -31.11
N ALA A 185 -12.75 26.89 -30.17
CA ALA A 185 -12.84 26.55 -28.75
C ALA A 185 -13.92 25.52 -28.45
N ILE A 186 -15.09 25.57 -29.10
CA ILE A 186 -16.16 24.56 -28.90
C ILE A 186 -15.68 23.19 -29.37
N VAL A 187 -15.12 23.09 -30.59
CA VAL A 187 -14.61 21.82 -31.14
C VAL A 187 -13.50 21.26 -30.26
N LEU A 188 -12.58 22.12 -29.82
CA LEU A 188 -11.52 21.74 -28.89
C LEU A 188 -12.06 21.25 -27.55
N SER A 189 -13.11 21.89 -27.02
CA SER A 189 -13.73 21.48 -25.75
C SER A 189 -14.39 20.09 -25.86
N PHE A 190 -15.08 19.81 -26.97
CA PHE A 190 -15.62 18.47 -27.24
C PHE A 190 -14.51 17.43 -27.47
N ALA A 191 -13.38 17.81 -28.08
CA ALA A 191 -12.22 16.93 -28.24
C ALA A 191 -11.61 16.56 -26.88
N PHE A 192 -11.42 17.54 -25.98
CA PHE A 192 -10.98 17.29 -24.60
C PHE A 192 -11.98 16.46 -23.80
N LEU A 193 -13.28 16.59 -24.07
CA LEU A 193 -14.32 15.79 -23.42
C LEU A 193 -14.35 14.33 -23.90
N ALA A 194 -14.05 14.05 -25.16
CA ALA A 194 -14.26 12.72 -25.75
C ALA A 194 -12.98 11.90 -25.95
N LEU A 195 -11.91 12.50 -26.47
CA LEU A 195 -10.69 11.79 -26.87
C LEU A 195 -9.96 11.13 -25.68
N PRO A 196 -9.86 11.74 -24.48
CA PRO A 196 -9.16 11.13 -23.36
C PRO A 196 -9.81 9.82 -22.85
N PHE A 197 -11.07 9.56 -23.18
CA PHE A 197 -11.74 8.29 -22.83
C PHE A 197 -11.40 7.13 -23.77
N LEU A 198 -10.90 7.39 -24.99
CA LEU A 198 -10.56 6.33 -25.94
C LEU A 198 -9.43 5.42 -25.44
N PRO A 199 -8.31 5.92 -24.88
CA PRO A 199 -7.30 5.06 -24.26
C PRO A 199 -7.84 4.21 -23.10
N ALA A 200 -8.83 4.71 -22.34
CA ALA A 200 -9.41 3.98 -21.21
C ALA A 200 -10.14 2.70 -21.64
N THR A 201 -10.63 2.65 -22.88
CA THR A 201 -11.32 1.48 -23.45
C THR A 201 -10.38 0.33 -23.83
N ASN A 202 -9.06 0.57 -23.83
CA ASN A 202 -8.03 -0.35 -24.33
C ASN A 202 -8.26 -0.81 -25.80
N ILE A 203 -8.96 -0.03 -26.63
CA ILE A 203 -9.15 -0.35 -28.06
C ILE A 203 -7.81 -0.28 -28.84
N LEU A 204 -6.93 0.65 -28.49
CA LEU A 204 -5.67 0.89 -29.22
C LEU A 204 -4.46 0.18 -28.59
N PHE A 205 -4.31 0.28 -27.27
CA PHE A 205 -3.23 -0.38 -26.51
C PHE A 205 -3.66 -0.53 -25.04
N TYR A 206 -3.09 -1.50 -24.35
CA TYR A 206 -3.39 -1.76 -22.94
C TYR A 206 -2.72 -0.72 -22.03
N VAL A 207 -3.52 -0.05 -21.20
CA VAL A 207 -3.05 0.91 -20.20
C VAL A 207 -3.65 0.56 -18.84
N GLY A 208 -2.82 0.36 -17.82
CA GLY A 208 -3.30 0.28 -16.44
C GLY A 208 -3.77 1.64 -15.99
N PHE A 209 -4.91 1.66 -15.32
CA PHE A 209 -5.77 2.82 -15.27
C PHE A 209 -5.84 3.35 -13.84
N VAL A 210 -5.51 4.63 -13.67
CA VAL A 210 -5.88 5.40 -12.48
C VAL A 210 -6.87 6.46 -12.93
N VAL A 211 -8.13 6.32 -12.51
CA VAL A 211 -9.28 7.18 -12.90
C VAL A 211 -8.92 8.68 -12.78
N ALA A 212 -8.15 9.03 -11.75
CA ALA A 212 -7.81 10.40 -11.37
C ALA A 212 -6.96 11.16 -12.40
N GLU A 213 -5.98 10.53 -13.06
CA GLU A 213 -4.96 11.29 -13.82
C GLU A 213 -5.41 11.63 -15.25
N ARG A 214 -6.03 10.68 -15.97
CA ARG A 214 -6.31 10.84 -17.42
C ARG A 214 -7.79 10.89 -17.79
N VAL A 215 -8.67 10.49 -16.87
CA VAL A 215 -10.14 10.53 -17.07
C VAL A 215 -10.80 11.68 -16.33
N LEU A 216 -10.16 12.21 -15.29
CA LEU A 216 -10.63 13.43 -14.63
C LEU A 216 -10.05 14.70 -15.23
N TYR A 217 -8.73 14.88 -15.32
CA TYR A 217 -8.16 16.19 -15.66
C TYR A 217 -8.53 16.71 -17.05
N LEU A 218 -8.25 15.97 -18.13
CA LEU A 218 -8.49 16.44 -19.50
C LEU A 218 -9.98 16.56 -19.87
N PRO A 219 -10.83 15.56 -19.55
CA PRO A 219 -12.28 15.71 -19.72
C PRO A 219 -12.87 16.85 -18.89
N SER A 220 -12.40 17.05 -17.65
CA SER A 220 -12.85 18.18 -16.82
C SER A 220 -12.44 19.51 -17.42
N ALA A 221 -11.25 19.63 -18.01
CA ALA A 221 -10.84 20.83 -18.73
C ALA A 221 -11.80 21.12 -19.90
N GLY A 222 -12.21 20.09 -20.66
CA GLY A 222 -13.23 20.20 -21.71
C GLY A 222 -14.57 20.72 -21.18
N LEU A 223 -15.06 20.18 -20.05
CA LEU A 223 -16.29 20.64 -19.39
C LEU A 223 -16.19 22.08 -18.88
N CYS A 224 -15.09 22.45 -18.24
CA CYS A 224 -14.83 23.81 -17.78
C CYS A 224 -14.81 24.82 -18.94
N LEU A 225 -14.22 24.46 -20.08
CA LEU A 225 -14.23 25.30 -21.28
C LEU A 225 -15.66 25.48 -21.83
N LEU A 226 -16.45 24.39 -21.91
CA LEU A 226 -17.86 24.49 -22.32
C LEU A 226 -18.68 25.37 -21.38
N LEU A 227 -18.50 25.23 -20.06
CA LEU A 227 -19.17 26.06 -19.06
C LEU A 227 -18.75 27.53 -19.14
N GLY A 228 -17.47 27.81 -19.36
CA GLY A 228 -16.96 29.17 -19.57
C GLY A 228 -17.55 29.83 -20.82
N LEU A 229 -17.60 29.09 -21.94
CA LEU A 229 -18.24 29.56 -23.18
C LEU A 229 -19.74 29.79 -22.99
N ALA A 230 -20.45 28.86 -22.35
CA ALA A 230 -21.87 29.02 -22.05
C ALA A 230 -22.12 30.25 -21.17
N SER A 231 -21.33 30.43 -20.11
CA SER A 231 -21.37 31.59 -19.22
C SER A 231 -21.14 32.90 -19.96
N GLY A 232 -20.15 32.93 -20.87
CA GLY A 232 -19.89 34.08 -21.73
C GLY A 232 -21.07 34.44 -22.64
N THR A 233 -21.75 33.45 -23.21
CA THR A 233 -22.95 33.71 -24.04
C THR A 233 -24.12 34.22 -23.20
N LEU A 234 -24.35 33.66 -22.01
CA LEU A 234 -25.41 34.12 -21.10
C LEU A 234 -25.15 35.56 -20.62
N TRP A 235 -23.89 35.90 -20.37
CA TRP A 235 -23.45 37.24 -19.97
C TRP A 235 -23.75 38.33 -21.01
N GLU A 236 -23.66 37.98 -22.29
CA GLU A 236 -23.99 38.87 -23.41
C GLU A 236 -25.49 38.98 -23.65
N CYS A 237 -26.25 37.87 -23.51
CA CYS A 237 -27.69 37.83 -23.74
C CYS A 237 -28.51 38.48 -22.61
N TYR A 238 -28.11 38.32 -21.34
CA TYR A 238 -28.90 38.72 -20.18
C TYR A 238 -28.27 39.87 -19.40
N LYS A 239 -28.03 41.01 -20.07
CA LYS A 239 -27.35 42.18 -19.47
C LYS A 239 -27.99 42.68 -18.16
N ARG A 240 -29.33 42.63 -18.06
CA ARG A 240 -30.09 43.07 -16.88
C ARG A 240 -29.95 42.13 -15.67
N GLN A 241 -29.67 40.85 -15.90
CA GLN A 241 -29.54 39.83 -14.85
C GLN A 241 -28.08 39.53 -14.47
N ARG A 242 -27.12 40.30 -14.99
CA ARG A 242 -25.69 40.17 -14.65
C ARG A 242 -25.37 40.14 -13.16
N PRO A 243 -25.92 41.00 -12.28
CA PRO A 243 -25.61 40.93 -10.86
C PRO A 243 -26.10 39.61 -10.26
N LEU A 244 -27.30 39.14 -10.62
CA LEU A 244 -27.83 37.84 -10.17
C LEU A 244 -26.95 36.68 -10.65
N PHE A 245 -26.49 36.73 -11.91
CA PHE A 245 -25.56 35.75 -12.46
C PHE A 245 -24.21 35.75 -11.73
N LEU A 246 -23.65 36.92 -11.42
CA LEU A 246 -22.42 37.04 -10.63
C LEU A 246 -22.60 36.50 -9.21
N CYS A 247 -23.71 36.86 -8.54
CA CYS A 247 -24.03 36.33 -7.21
C CYS A 247 -24.13 34.80 -7.24
N GLY A 248 -24.78 34.24 -8.27
CA GLY A 248 -24.85 32.80 -8.49
C GLY A 248 -23.47 32.16 -8.71
N LEU A 249 -22.63 32.77 -9.56
CA LEU A 249 -21.27 32.31 -9.81
C LEU A 249 -20.43 32.32 -8.52
N VAL A 250 -20.46 33.42 -7.76
CA VAL A 250 -19.75 33.56 -6.48
C VAL A 250 -20.26 32.53 -5.48
N LEU A 251 -21.58 32.34 -5.36
CA LEU A 251 -22.16 31.34 -4.47
C LEU A 251 -21.69 29.92 -4.82
N VAL A 252 -21.71 29.56 -6.11
CA VAL A 252 -21.20 28.27 -6.60
C VAL A 252 -19.71 28.15 -6.29
N SER A 253 -18.90 29.15 -6.61
CA SER A 253 -17.46 29.14 -6.34
C SER A 253 -17.15 28.98 -4.84
N VAL A 254 -17.83 29.71 -3.97
CA VAL A 254 -17.67 29.59 -2.50
C VAL A 254 -18.09 28.20 -2.03
N ALA A 255 -19.23 27.69 -2.51
CA ALA A 255 -19.72 26.37 -2.14
C ALA A 255 -18.75 25.25 -2.57
N PHE A 256 -18.20 25.33 -3.79
CA PHE A 256 -17.23 24.35 -4.29
C PHE A 256 -15.86 24.48 -3.60
N SER A 257 -15.40 25.70 -3.30
CA SER A 257 -14.19 25.92 -2.49
C SER A 257 -14.36 25.33 -1.09
N ALA A 258 -15.50 25.57 -0.43
CA ALA A 258 -15.80 24.98 0.87
C ALA A 258 -15.83 23.44 0.80
N LYS A 259 -16.51 22.86 -0.20
CA LYS A 259 -16.52 21.40 -0.43
C LYS A 259 -15.11 20.82 -0.58
N THR A 260 -14.24 21.48 -1.35
CA THR A 260 -12.85 21.06 -1.52
C THR A 260 -12.08 21.09 -0.20
N VAL A 261 -12.21 22.16 0.58
CA VAL A 261 -11.58 22.27 1.90
C VAL A 261 -12.07 21.17 2.86
N PHE A 262 -13.38 20.89 2.89
CA PHE A 262 -13.91 19.79 3.69
C PHE A 262 -13.38 18.42 3.21
N ARG A 263 -13.30 18.20 1.90
CA ARG A 263 -12.81 16.96 1.31
C ARG A 263 -11.31 16.72 1.60
N ASN A 264 -10.51 17.77 1.70
CA ASN A 264 -9.09 17.64 2.06
C ASN A 264 -8.89 16.99 3.44
N LYS A 265 -9.90 17.02 4.32
CA LYS A 265 -9.85 16.31 5.61
C LYS A 265 -9.77 14.79 5.45
N ASP A 266 -10.37 14.23 4.40
CA ASP A 266 -10.30 12.79 4.12
C ASP A 266 -8.86 12.34 3.83
N TRP A 267 -8.01 13.25 3.33
CA TRP A 267 -6.62 12.98 2.98
C TRP A 267 -5.62 13.26 4.11
N HIS A 268 -6.12 13.68 5.29
CA HIS A 268 -5.27 14.09 6.39
C HIS A 268 -4.55 12.90 7.06
N SER A 269 -5.14 11.71 6.99
CA SER A 269 -4.54 10.46 7.47
C SER A 269 -5.12 9.26 6.73
N GLU A 270 -4.41 8.13 6.74
CA GLU A 270 -4.91 6.88 6.16
C GLU A 270 -6.23 6.43 6.80
N GLU A 271 -6.38 6.63 8.11
CA GLU A 271 -7.63 6.35 8.83
C GLU A 271 -8.78 7.22 8.32
N ALA A 272 -8.57 8.54 8.19
CA ALA A 272 -9.59 9.46 7.68
C ALA A 272 -10.03 9.05 6.27
N LEU A 273 -9.07 8.64 5.43
CA LEU A 273 -9.32 8.20 4.08
C LEU A 273 -10.21 6.94 4.06
N TYR A 274 -9.86 5.90 4.83
CA TYR A 274 -10.67 4.68 4.86
C TYR A 274 -12.02 4.87 5.55
N ARG A 275 -12.12 5.74 6.56
CA ARG A 275 -13.42 6.11 7.16
C ARG A 275 -14.33 6.79 6.14
N SER A 276 -13.79 7.72 5.33
CA SER A 276 -14.54 8.37 4.26
C SER A 276 -14.97 7.40 3.15
N ALA A 277 -14.27 6.26 3.00
CA ALA A 277 -14.54 5.23 2.01
C ALA A 277 -15.64 4.23 2.42
N ILE A 278 -16.02 4.18 3.70
CA ILE A 278 -17.04 3.25 4.23
C ILE A 278 -18.34 3.30 3.43
N PRO A 279 -18.97 4.45 3.14
CA PRO A 279 -20.22 4.48 2.37
C PRO A 279 -20.05 4.05 0.90
N ILE A 280 -18.82 3.97 0.40
CA ILE A 280 -18.52 3.66 -1.00
C ILE A 280 -18.30 2.17 -1.19
N ASN A 281 -17.41 1.59 -0.37
CA ASN A 281 -17.15 0.16 -0.36
C ASN A 281 -16.88 -0.30 1.07
N PRO A 282 -17.94 -0.57 1.85
CA PRO A 282 -17.81 -0.96 3.25
C PRO A 282 -16.84 -2.13 3.48
N PRO A 283 -16.90 -3.26 2.74
CA PRO A 283 -16.02 -4.39 3.03
C PRO A 283 -14.53 -4.06 2.84
N LYS A 284 -14.16 -3.41 1.72
CA LYS A 284 -12.75 -3.05 1.48
C LYS A 284 -12.28 -1.92 2.40
N ALA A 285 -13.14 -0.93 2.66
CA ALA A 285 -12.84 0.18 3.57
C ALA A 285 -12.61 -0.31 5.00
N TYR A 286 -13.50 -1.15 5.53
CA TYR A 286 -13.35 -1.73 6.87
C TYR A 286 -12.13 -2.66 6.96
N GLY A 287 -11.84 -3.44 5.92
CA GLY A 287 -10.65 -4.30 5.88
C GLY A 287 -9.36 -3.50 5.99
N ASN A 288 -9.23 -2.44 5.20
CA ASN A 288 -8.06 -1.57 5.25
C ASN A 288 -8.00 -0.71 6.53
N LEU A 289 -9.15 -0.23 7.00
CA LEU A 289 -9.26 0.50 8.27
C LEU A 289 -8.78 -0.39 9.45
N GLY A 290 -9.14 -1.68 9.45
CA GLY A 290 -8.66 -2.63 10.45
C GLY A 290 -7.14 -2.75 10.45
N SER A 291 -6.51 -2.82 9.28
CA SER A 291 -5.04 -2.86 9.15
C SER A 291 -4.37 -1.60 9.71
N VAL A 292 -4.92 -0.41 9.41
CA VAL A 292 -4.41 0.88 9.92
C VAL A 292 -4.58 0.98 11.44
N LEU A 293 -5.74 0.58 11.97
CA LEU A 293 -5.98 0.59 13.41
C LEU A 293 -5.06 -0.40 14.15
N SER A 294 -4.79 -1.55 13.54
CA SER A 294 -3.87 -2.55 14.07
C SER A 294 -2.43 -2.01 14.14
N SER A 295 -1.95 -1.32 13.10
CA SER A 295 -0.59 -0.73 13.12
C SER A 295 -0.44 0.41 14.13
N GLN A 296 -1.54 1.08 14.47
CA GLN A 296 -1.60 2.09 15.53
C GLN A 296 -1.74 1.50 16.94
N GLY A 297 -1.80 0.17 17.09
CA GLY A 297 -2.00 -0.50 18.38
C GLY A 297 -3.42 -0.42 18.94
N ARG A 298 -4.40 0.06 18.15
CA ARG A 298 -5.83 0.15 18.53
C ARG A 298 -6.53 -1.18 18.25
N VAL A 299 -6.10 -2.20 19.00
CA VAL A 299 -6.41 -3.62 18.76
C VAL A 299 -7.92 -3.92 18.71
N ASP A 300 -8.72 -3.39 19.64
CA ASP A 300 -10.15 -3.71 19.70
C ASP A 300 -10.98 -3.05 18.59
N GLU A 301 -10.60 -1.83 18.18
CA GLU A 301 -11.20 -1.16 17.03
C GLU A 301 -10.83 -1.86 15.72
N ALA A 302 -9.58 -2.33 15.61
CA ALA A 302 -9.13 -3.13 14.47
C ALA A 302 -9.93 -4.42 14.34
N GLU A 303 -10.13 -5.16 15.44
CA GLU A 303 -10.93 -6.39 15.46
C GLU A 303 -12.37 -6.11 14.99
N THR A 304 -12.97 -5.03 15.52
CA THR A 304 -14.33 -4.61 15.14
C THR A 304 -14.41 -4.26 13.65
N ALA A 305 -13.42 -3.55 13.11
CA ALA A 305 -13.37 -3.21 11.69
C ALA A 305 -13.24 -4.47 10.81
N PHE A 306 -12.33 -5.39 11.13
CA PHE A 306 -12.20 -6.65 10.38
C PHE A 306 -13.48 -7.48 10.42
N ARG A 307 -14.12 -7.62 11.59
CA ARG A 307 -15.40 -8.35 11.69
C ARG A 307 -16.51 -7.70 10.87
N LYS A 308 -16.60 -6.36 10.84
CA LYS A 308 -17.54 -5.63 9.97
C LYS A 308 -17.25 -5.88 8.50
N ALA A 309 -15.98 -5.84 8.07
CA ALA A 309 -15.62 -6.16 6.69
C ALA A 309 -16.12 -7.55 6.27
N LEU A 310 -15.90 -8.55 7.13
CA LEU A 310 -16.35 -9.92 6.89
C LEU A 310 -17.87 -10.10 6.97
N GLN A 311 -18.58 -9.27 7.74
CA GLN A 311 -20.05 -9.23 7.75
C GLN A 311 -20.59 -8.76 6.39
N TYR A 312 -19.97 -7.76 5.76
CA TYR A 312 -20.33 -7.31 4.42
C TYR A 312 -19.90 -8.29 3.33
N ARG A 313 -18.71 -8.88 3.46
CA ARG A 313 -18.13 -9.79 2.46
C ARG A 313 -17.34 -10.92 3.15
N PRO A 314 -17.95 -12.10 3.38
CA PRO A 314 -17.33 -13.18 4.14
C PRO A 314 -16.10 -13.84 3.49
N ASN A 315 -15.94 -13.73 2.17
CA ASN A 315 -14.92 -14.43 1.39
C ASN A 315 -13.60 -13.65 1.22
N MET A 316 -13.34 -12.63 2.05
CA MET A 316 -12.12 -11.83 1.97
C MET A 316 -10.94 -12.52 2.68
N ALA A 317 -10.15 -13.30 1.92
CA ALA A 317 -8.99 -14.03 2.44
C ALA A 317 -7.98 -13.14 3.19
N ASP A 318 -7.66 -11.97 2.64
CA ASP A 318 -6.72 -11.00 3.25
C ASP A 318 -7.22 -10.51 4.63
N VAL A 319 -8.53 -10.30 4.77
CA VAL A 319 -9.13 -9.83 6.03
C VAL A 319 -9.13 -10.95 7.07
N HIS A 320 -9.46 -12.18 6.69
CA HIS A 320 -9.34 -13.34 7.59
C HIS A 320 -7.88 -13.54 8.03
N TYR A 321 -6.91 -13.40 7.13
CA TYR A 321 -5.49 -13.49 7.47
C TYR A 321 -5.06 -12.42 8.47
N ASN A 322 -5.41 -11.15 8.23
CA ASN A 322 -5.06 -10.05 9.14
C ASN A 322 -5.78 -10.15 10.49
N LEU A 323 -7.04 -10.59 10.50
CA LEU A 323 -7.78 -10.88 11.74
C LEU A 323 -7.11 -12.00 12.52
N GLY A 324 -6.60 -13.04 11.84
CA GLY A 324 -5.84 -14.11 12.46
C GLY A 324 -4.58 -13.61 13.17
N ILE A 325 -3.81 -12.73 12.52
CA ILE A 325 -2.60 -12.11 13.12
C ILE A 325 -2.98 -11.32 14.38
N LEU A 326 -4.02 -10.49 14.27
CA LEU A 326 -4.49 -9.67 15.40
C LEU A 326 -4.91 -10.54 16.59
N LEU A 327 -5.69 -11.60 16.34
CA LEU A 327 -6.17 -12.52 17.37
C LEU A 327 -5.03 -13.32 18.01
N GLN A 328 -4.04 -13.73 17.22
CA GLN A 328 -2.84 -14.40 17.72
C GLN A 328 -2.05 -13.46 18.65
N GLY A 329 -1.92 -12.17 18.30
CA GLY A 329 -1.33 -11.16 19.18
C GLY A 329 -2.11 -10.95 20.50
N LYS A 330 -3.43 -11.18 20.50
CA LYS A 330 -4.28 -11.20 21.71
C LYS A 330 -4.23 -12.54 22.47
N ASN A 331 -3.37 -13.47 22.07
CA ASN A 331 -3.30 -14.84 22.58
C ASN A 331 -4.61 -15.65 22.45
N LYS A 332 -5.48 -15.28 21.51
CA LYS A 332 -6.73 -16.00 21.19
C LYS A 332 -6.47 -17.03 20.09
N LEU A 333 -5.69 -18.06 20.41
CA LEU A 333 -5.13 -18.98 19.43
C LEU A 333 -6.19 -19.73 18.63
N ASP A 334 -7.28 -20.20 19.24
CA ASP A 334 -8.34 -20.94 18.53
C ASP A 334 -9.09 -20.06 17.50
N GLU A 335 -9.41 -18.81 17.85
CA GLU A 335 -10.04 -17.88 16.90
C GLU A 335 -9.06 -17.51 15.76
N ALA A 336 -7.76 -17.40 16.06
CA ALA A 336 -6.72 -17.13 15.07
C ALA A 336 -6.57 -18.30 14.08
N ILE A 337 -6.51 -19.53 14.59
CA ILE A 337 -6.47 -20.77 13.79
C ILE A 337 -7.66 -20.81 12.82
N LEU A 338 -8.88 -20.58 13.31
CA LEU A 338 -10.07 -20.57 12.45
C LEU A 338 -10.00 -19.48 11.37
N SER A 339 -9.48 -18.30 11.71
CA SER A 339 -9.32 -17.20 10.76
C SER A 339 -8.31 -17.55 9.68
N TYR A 340 -7.16 -18.13 10.01
CA TYR A 340 -6.20 -18.58 9.00
C TYR A 340 -6.74 -19.73 8.13
N GLN A 341 -7.47 -20.68 8.71
CA GLN A 341 -8.15 -21.73 7.94
C GLN A 341 -9.14 -21.16 6.92
N ARG A 342 -9.92 -20.13 7.30
CA ARG A 342 -10.81 -19.41 6.38
C ARG A 342 -10.04 -18.64 5.31
N ALA A 343 -8.93 -18.00 5.66
CA ALA A 343 -8.06 -17.33 4.70
C ALA A 343 -7.55 -18.31 3.63
N ILE A 344 -7.10 -19.50 4.04
CA ILE A 344 -6.66 -20.57 3.16
C ILE A 344 -7.83 -21.10 2.32
N HIS A 345 -9.00 -21.29 2.91
CA HIS A 345 -10.19 -21.76 2.20
C HIS A 345 -10.56 -20.83 1.03
N PHE A 346 -10.56 -19.52 1.25
CA PHE A 346 -10.88 -18.53 0.22
C PHE A 346 -9.72 -18.24 -0.75
N ARG A 347 -8.46 -18.40 -0.31
CA ARG A 347 -7.28 -18.26 -1.16
C ARG A 347 -6.22 -19.34 -0.84
N PRO A 348 -6.34 -20.53 -1.46
CA PRO A 348 -5.43 -21.66 -1.17
C PRO A 348 -3.96 -21.41 -1.51
N SER A 349 -3.65 -20.43 -2.36
CA SER A 349 -2.29 -20.02 -2.74
C SER A 349 -1.61 -19.06 -1.74
N LEU A 350 -2.30 -18.67 -0.66
CA LEU A 350 -1.77 -17.76 0.35
C LEU A 350 -0.76 -18.45 1.28
N ALA A 351 0.48 -18.60 0.84
CA ALA A 351 1.54 -19.29 1.58
C ALA A 351 1.74 -18.75 3.02
N LEU A 352 1.68 -17.42 3.22
CA LEU A 352 1.80 -16.81 4.54
C LEU A 352 0.73 -17.28 5.54
N ALA A 353 -0.49 -17.59 5.08
CA ALA A 353 -1.53 -18.11 5.96
C ALA A 353 -1.22 -19.52 6.45
N TYR A 354 -0.53 -20.36 5.66
CA TYR A 354 -0.07 -21.67 6.12
C TYR A 354 1.04 -21.55 7.16
N VAL A 355 1.98 -20.63 6.96
CA VAL A 355 3.07 -20.36 7.93
C VAL A 355 2.48 -19.91 9.26
N ASN A 356 1.59 -18.91 9.25
CA ASN A 356 1.01 -18.40 10.48
C ASN A 356 0.02 -19.38 11.15
N LEU A 357 -0.72 -20.16 10.37
CA LEU A 357 -1.52 -21.27 10.90
C LEU A 357 -0.63 -22.31 11.58
N GLY A 358 0.49 -22.69 10.95
CA GLY A 358 1.48 -23.60 11.53
C GLY A 358 2.02 -23.08 12.87
N ALA A 359 2.42 -21.80 12.92
CA ALA A 359 2.90 -21.17 14.15
C ALA A 359 1.82 -21.14 15.25
N ALA A 360 0.57 -20.79 14.91
CA ALA A 360 -0.54 -20.78 15.87
C ALA A 360 -0.86 -22.19 16.39
N LEU A 361 -0.81 -23.21 15.52
CA LEU A 361 -1.01 -24.62 15.90
C LEU A 361 0.11 -25.11 16.83
N ILE A 362 1.38 -24.77 16.55
CA ILE A 362 2.52 -25.08 17.44
C ILE A 362 2.30 -24.44 18.81
N ALA A 363 1.94 -23.16 18.86
CA ALA A 363 1.67 -22.45 20.12
C ALA A 363 0.52 -23.07 20.93
N SER A 364 -0.48 -23.65 20.25
CA SER A 364 -1.60 -24.37 20.89
C SER A 364 -1.29 -25.84 21.25
N GLY A 365 -0.06 -26.33 21.00
CA GLY A 365 0.35 -27.71 21.24
C GLY A 365 -0.11 -28.73 20.18
N ARG A 366 -0.77 -28.27 19.11
CA ARG A 366 -1.34 -29.10 18.02
C ARG A 366 -0.28 -29.42 16.94
N CYS A 367 0.84 -30.00 17.37
CA CYS A 367 2.04 -30.21 16.53
C CYS A 367 1.81 -31.10 15.29
N GLN A 368 0.91 -32.08 15.37
CA GLN A 368 0.62 -32.96 14.23
C GLN A 368 -0.09 -32.21 13.09
N GLU A 369 -1.05 -31.36 13.44
CA GLU A 369 -1.75 -30.52 12.46
C GLU A 369 -0.82 -29.46 11.87
N ALA A 370 0.03 -28.84 12.70
CA ALA A 370 1.04 -27.90 12.23
C ALA A 370 1.96 -28.53 11.18
N THR A 371 2.40 -29.78 11.41
CA THR A 371 3.22 -30.54 10.46
C THR A 371 2.55 -30.68 9.09
N ALA A 372 1.26 -31.02 9.07
CA ALA A 372 0.51 -31.18 7.83
C ALA A 372 0.35 -29.84 7.08
N VAL A 373 -0.04 -28.79 7.80
CA VAL A 373 -0.24 -27.45 7.23
C VAL A 373 1.06 -26.87 6.67
N LEU A 374 2.17 -26.94 7.42
CA LEU A 374 3.46 -26.41 6.98
C LEU A 374 3.99 -27.16 5.75
N ARG A 375 3.85 -28.49 5.72
CA ARG A 375 4.21 -29.31 4.54
C ARG A 375 3.34 -28.98 3.33
N GLN A 376 2.07 -28.67 3.51
CA GLN A 376 1.21 -28.25 2.41
C GLN A 376 1.63 -26.86 1.91
N GLY A 377 1.90 -25.92 2.83
CA GLY A 377 2.35 -24.57 2.52
C GLY A 377 3.66 -24.52 1.75
N SER A 378 4.63 -25.37 2.08
CA SER A 378 5.93 -25.41 1.39
C SER A 378 5.85 -25.88 -0.07
N LYS A 379 4.79 -26.61 -0.43
CA LYS A 379 4.57 -27.18 -1.77
C LYS A 379 3.66 -26.34 -2.67
N LEU A 380 3.25 -25.16 -2.23
CA LEU A 380 2.37 -24.31 -3.02
C LEU A 380 3.07 -23.83 -4.30
N ASP A 381 2.28 -23.74 -5.37
CA ASP A 381 2.72 -23.14 -6.63
C ASP A 381 2.54 -21.61 -6.57
N GLY A 382 3.63 -20.91 -6.87
CA GLY A 382 3.69 -19.45 -6.93
C GLY A 382 3.56 -18.89 -8.34
N THR A 383 3.33 -19.72 -9.36
CA THR A 383 3.23 -19.26 -10.75
C THR A 383 2.08 -18.26 -10.93
N GLY A 384 2.36 -17.15 -11.62
CA GLY A 384 1.35 -16.12 -11.93
C GLY A 384 0.89 -15.24 -10.75
N LEU A 385 1.45 -15.41 -9.54
CA LEU A 385 1.13 -14.55 -8.41
C LEU A 385 1.79 -13.17 -8.53
N LYS A 386 1.05 -12.12 -8.13
CA LYS A 386 1.55 -10.73 -8.10
C LYS A 386 2.76 -10.59 -7.17
N ASP A 387 2.65 -11.16 -5.96
CA ASP A 387 3.66 -11.03 -4.89
C ASP A 387 4.51 -12.30 -4.77
N ARG A 388 5.07 -12.75 -5.90
CA ARG A 388 5.84 -14.01 -5.99
C ARG A 388 6.99 -14.06 -4.99
N LYS A 389 7.69 -12.95 -4.76
CA LYS A 389 8.84 -12.91 -3.83
C LYS A 389 8.44 -13.31 -2.42
N GLU A 390 7.37 -12.72 -1.89
CA GLU A 390 6.86 -13.04 -0.56
C GLU A 390 6.33 -14.47 -0.49
N HIS A 391 5.66 -14.94 -1.54
CA HIS A 391 5.17 -16.31 -1.63
C HIS A 391 6.31 -17.33 -1.51
N GLU A 392 7.39 -17.16 -2.29
CA GLU A 392 8.54 -18.08 -2.21
C GLU A 392 9.26 -17.98 -0.86
N SER A 393 9.39 -16.78 -0.29
CA SER A 393 9.96 -16.62 1.06
C SER A 393 9.12 -17.34 2.11
N ALA A 394 7.79 -17.26 2.03
CA ALA A 394 6.88 -17.95 2.94
C ALA A 394 7.00 -19.48 2.84
N LYS A 395 7.23 -20.03 1.64
CA LYS A 395 7.50 -21.47 1.46
C LYS A 395 8.76 -21.92 2.18
N VAL A 396 9.84 -21.13 2.08
CA VAL A 396 11.09 -21.40 2.83
C VAL A 396 10.84 -21.27 4.33
N SER A 397 10.11 -20.26 4.79
CA SER A 397 9.72 -20.13 6.21
C SER A 397 8.90 -21.31 6.71
N ALA A 398 8.01 -21.87 5.88
CA ALA A 398 7.25 -23.07 6.22
C ALA A 398 8.17 -24.29 6.42
N LEU A 399 9.17 -24.48 5.55
CA LEU A 399 10.17 -25.54 5.72
C LEU A 399 11.02 -25.35 6.97
N LEU A 400 11.42 -24.11 7.28
CA LEU A 400 12.19 -23.81 8.49
C LEU A 400 11.40 -24.14 9.77
N GLN A 401 10.14 -23.73 9.85
CA GLN A 401 9.28 -24.06 10.98
C GLN A 401 9.01 -25.56 11.08
N LEU A 402 8.81 -26.24 9.94
CA LEU A 402 8.62 -27.68 9.89
C LEU A 402 9.86 -28.44 10.38
N GLY A 403 11.06 -28.01 9.94
CA GLY A 403 12.32 -28.57 10.40
C GLY A 403 12.53 -28.35 11.90
N ALA A 404 12.22 -27.17 12.41
CA ALA A 404 12.33 -26.85 13.84
C ALA A 404 11.40 -27.75 14.67
N LEU A 405 10.16 -27.92 14.22
CA LEU A 405 9.19 -28.81 14.86
C LEU A 405 9.66 -30.27 14.91
N TYR A 406 10.30 -30.78 13.85
CA TYR A 406 10.91 -32.11 13.89
C TYR A 406 12.11 -32.18 14.83
N SER A 407 12.92 -31.12 14.88
CA SER A 407 14.09 -31.01 15.74
C SER A 407 13.71 -31.05 17.22
N ASP A 408 12.63 -30.35 17.59
CA ASP A 408 12.07 -30.30 18.94
C ASP A 408 11.46 -31.65 19.36
N GLN A 409 10.91 -32.40 18.40
CA GLN A 409 10.43 -33.78 18.62
C GLN A 409 11.57 -34.82 18.67
N GLY A 410 12.83 -34.41 18.60
CA GLY A 410 13.99 -35.31 18.56
C GLY A 410 14.15 -36.06 17.23
N ARG A 411 13.35 -35.75 16.20
CA ARG A 411 13.38 -36.39 14.88
C ARG A 411 14.43 -35.73 13.97
N LEU A 412 15.68 -35.74 14.42
CA LEU A 412 16.80 -35.00 13.80
C LEU A 412 17.02 -35.34 12.33
N GLN A 413 16.89 -36.60 11.93
CA GLN A 413 17.03 -36.99 10.51
C GLN A 413 15.96 -36.37 9.60
N ARG A 414 14.72 -36.24 10.09
CA ARG A 414 13.63 -35.58 9.35
C ARG A 414 13.82 -34.06 9.31
N ALA A 415 14.30 -33.47 10.42
CA ALA A 415 14.66 -32.07 10.47
C ALA A 415 15.76 -31.75 9.42
N LEU A 416 16.83 -32.55 9.41
CA LEU A 416 17.93 -32.41 8.44
C LEU A 416 17.44 -32.50 7.00
N ALA A 417 16.61 -33.49 6.67
CA ALA A 417 16.05 -33.62 5.33
C ALA A 417 15.21 -32.39 4.93
N THR A 418 14.40 -31.87 5.85
CA THR A 418 13.55 -30.69 5.61
C THR A 418 14.38 -29.42 5.42
N TYR A 419 15.45 -29.25 6.21
CA TYR A 419 16.35 -28.11 6.06
C TYR A 419 17.21 -28.19 4.78
N ARG A 420 17.59 -29.41 4.35
CA ARG A 420 18.28 -29.61 3.06
C ARG A 420 17.37 -29.29 1.88
N GLU A 421 16.08 -29.63 1.98
CA GLU A 421 15.05 -29.21 1.03
C GLU A 421 14.96 -27.67 0.98
N ALA A 422 14.88 -27.02 2.14
CA ALA A 422 14.85 -25.56 2.23
C ALA A 422 16.05 -24.91 1.54
N ALA A 423 17.27 -25.42 1.79
CA ALA A 423 18.50 -24.91 1.19
C ALA A 423 18.56 -25.13 -0.33
N HIS A 424 18.02 -26.24 -0.85
CA HIS A 424 17.94 -26.49 -2.30
C HIS A 424 16.91 -25.60 -3.00
N SER A 425 15.82 -25.23 -2.32
CA SER A 425 14.74 -24.43 -2.89
C SER A 425 14.85 -22.93 -2.60
N LEU A 426 16.04 -22.43 -2.26
CA LEU A 426 16.25 -21.04 -1.88
C LEU A 426 16.06 -20.10 -3.09
N PRO A 427 15.16 -19.11 -3.02
CA PRO A 427 15.10 -18.02 -3.99
C PRO A 427 16.32 -17.10 -3.87
N ASP A 428 16.77 -16.53 -4.99
CA ASP A 428 17.94 -15.61 -5.03
C ASP A 428 17.82 -14.42 -4.07
N HIS A 429 16.60 -13.95 -3.80
CA HIS A 429 16.35 -12.83 -2.89
C HIS A 429 16.27 -13.22 -1.42
N TYR A 430 16.24 -14.52 -1.10
CA TYR A 430 16.07 -15.00 0.26
C TYR A 430 17.43 -15.07 0.99
N PRO A 431 17.56 -14.47 2.19
CA PRO A 431 18.78 -14.53 2.97
C PRO A 431 19.08 -15.97 3.47
N PRO A 432 20.17 -16.63 3.00
CA PRO A 432 20.36 -18.06 3.23
C PRO A 432 20.95 -18.41 4.61
N GLN A 433 21.56 -17.43 5.30
CA GLN A 433 22.34 -17.63 6.53
C GLN A 433 21.56 -18.34 7.63
N SER A 434 20.27 -18.04 7.80
CA SER A 434 19.43 -18.69 8.82
C SER A 434 19.19 -20.15 8.49
N VAL A 435 19.05 -20.51 7.21
CA VAL A 435 18.90 -21.90 6.75
C VAL A 435 20.20 -22.67 6.99
N PHE A 436 21.34 -22.07 6.64
CA PHE A 436 22.65 -22.66 6.85
C PHE A 436 22.96 -22.87 8.33
N ASN A 437 22.59 -21.91 9.18
CA ASN A 437 22.78 -22.04 10.63
C ASN A 437 21.99 -23.22 11.23
N VAL A 438 20.70 -23.35 10.91
CA VAL A 438 19.88 -24.47 11.45
C VAL A 438 20.29 -25.83 10.87
N LEU A 439 20.82 -25.87 9.64
CA LEU A 439 21.47 -27.06 9.07
C LEU A 439 22.68 -27.47 9.90
N GLY A 440 23.59 -26.52 10.14
CA GLY A 440 24.78 -26.75 10.96
C GLY A 440 24.43 -27.21 12.37
N GLU A 441 23.43 -26.60 12.99
CA GLU A 441 22.96 -26.97 14.33
C GLU A 441 22.40 -28.40 14.37
N THR A 442 21.60 -28.78 13.38
CA THR A 442 21.04 -30.13 13.29
C THR A 442 22.12 -31.18 13.06
N LEU A 443 23.11 -30.88 12.23
CA LEU A 443 24.27 -31.75 11.97
C LEU A 443 25.14 -31.91 13.21
N ALA A 444 25.40 -30.83 13.94
CA ALA A 444 26.17 -30.86 15.20
C ALA A 444 25.47 -31.68 16.30
N ARG A 445 24.12 -31.72 16.30
CA ARG A 445 23.32 -32.59 17.18
C ARG A 445 23.30 -34.06 16.73
N LEU A 446 23.59 -34.32 15.45
CA LEU A 446 23.78 -35.66 14.89
C LEU A 446 25.23 -36.13 14.95
N GLU A 447 26.11 -35.40 15.65
CA GLU A 447 27.54 -35.68 15.78
C GLU A 447 28.32 -35.62 14.44
N GLN A 448 27.76 -34.95 13.42
CA GLN A 448 28.41 -34.70 12.13
C GLN A 448 29.13 -33.34 12.15
N ASP A 449 30.12 -33.22 13.03
CA ASP A 449 30.74 -31.94 13.36
C ASP A 449 31.48 -31.29 12.18
N GLU A 450 32.11 -32.08 11.28
CA GLU A 450 32.79 -31.56 10.09
C GLU A 450 31.82 -30.91 9.09
N GLU A 451 30.67 -31.54 8.83
CA GLU A 451 29.65 -30.94 7.96
C GLU A 451 29.01 -29.73 8.63
N ALA A 452 28.78 -29.79 9.95
CA ALA A 452 28.24 -28.67 10.71
C ALA A 452 29.12 -27.42 10.60
N GLU A 453 30.44 -27.58 10.75
CA GLU A 453 31.42 -26.51 10.60
C GLU A 453 31.35 -25.84 9.22
N ARG A 454 31.25 -26.63 8.13
CA ARG A 454 31.12 -26.09 6.77
C ARG A 454 29.87 -25.22 6.63
N TRP A 455 28.74 -25.64 7.21
CA TRP A 455 27.51 -24.87 7.16
C TRP A 455 27.54 -23.59 8.01
N TYR A 456 28.18 -23.62 9.17
CA TYR A 456 28.37 -22.40 9.96
C TYR A 456 29.27 -21.40 9.25
N ILE A 457 30.36 -21.87 8.62
CA ILE A 457 31.23 -21.03 7.80
C ILE A 457 30.45 -20.45 6.62
N ALA A 458 29.63 -21.25 5.93
CA ALA A 458 28.77 -20.76 4.85
C ALA A 458 27.76 -19.70 5.34
N ALA A 459 27.16 -19.88 6.52
CA ALA A 459 26.26 -18.91 7.13
C ALA A 459 26.95 -17.57 7.39
N LEU A 460 28.18 -17.59 7.92
CA LEU A 460 28.98 -16.40 8.20
C LEU A 460 29.55 -15.75 6.93
N HIS A 461 29.81 -16.51 5.87
CA HIS A 461 30.14 -15.94 4.56
C HIS A 461 28.95 -15.21 3.94
N ALA A 462 27.74 -15.77 4.08
CA ALA A 462 26.52 -15.14 3.57
C ALA A 462 26.15 -13.88 4.37
N GLN A 463 26.29 -13.93 5.69
CA GLN A 463 26.07 -12.78 6.57
C GLN A 463 27.11 -12.75 7.70
N PRO A 464 28.17 -11.91 7.56
CA PRO A 464 29.26 -11.83 8.55
C PRO A 464 28.85 -11.33 9.94
N ASP A 465 27.70 -10.67 10.07
CA ASP A 465 27.14 -10.19 11.34
C ASP A 465 26.01 -11.09 11.88
N HIS A 466 25.88 -12.33 11.37
CA HIS A 466 24.84 -13.26 11.81
C HIS A 466 25.13 -13.83 13.22
N VAL A 467 24.56 -13.20 14.25
CA VAL A 467 24.80 -13.53 15.66
C VAL A 467 24.56 -15.00 16.00
N PRO A 468 23.44 -15.65 15.60
CA PRO A 468 23.22 -17.07 15.89
C PRO A 468 24.36 -17.97 15.39
N ALA A 469 24.90 -17.72 14.19
CA ALA A 469 26.01 -18.51 13.65
C ALA A 469 27.32 -18.35 14.44
N HIS A 470 27.59 -17.16 15.01
CA HIS A 470 28.76 -16.99 15.88
C HIS A 470 28.64 -17.84 17.16
N ILE A 471 27.44 -17.89 17.74
CA ILE A 471 27.15 -18.64 18.96
C ILE A 471 27.21 -20.14 18.68
N THR A 472 26.49 -20.63 17.68
CA THR A 472 26.42 -22.06 17.34
C THR A 472 27.77 -22.59 16.88
N TYR A 473 28.53 -21.82 16.10
CA TYR A 473 29.88 -22.18 15.72
C TYR A 473 30.82 -22.21 16.92
N GLY A 474 30.79 -21.17 17.77
CA GLY A 474 31.55 -21.16 19.03
C GLY A 474 31.26 -22.38 19.92
N LYS A 475 29.99 -22.78 20.04
CA LYS A 475 29.60 -24.00 20.76
C LYS A 475 30.17 -25.28 20.14
N LEU A 476 30.17 -25.39 18.80
CA LEU A 476 30.79 -26.52 18.10
C LEU A 476 32.28 -26.60 18.41
N LEU A 477 33.00 -25.48 18.29
CA LEU A 477 34.44 -25.42 18.55
C LEU A 477 34.80 -25.74 19.99
N ALA A 478 33.95 -25.35 20.94
CA ALA A 478 34.13 -25.62 22.36
C ALA A 478 34.12 -27.12 22.70
N LYS A 479 33.55 -27.98 21.83
CA LYS A 479 33.63 -29.45 21.99
C LYS A 479 35.07 -29.95 21.90
N ASN A 480 35.93 -29.28 21.11
CA ASN A 480 37.33 -29.66 20.92
C ASN A 480 38.26 -28.84 21.83
N ILE A 481 38.97 -29.53 22.72
CA ILE A 481 39.87 -28.91 23.72
C ILE A 481 40.92 -28.00 23.05
N SER A 482 41.44 -28.38 21.87
CA SER A 482 42.47 -27.58 21.18
C SER A 482 41.94 -26.26 20.61
N ARG A 483 40.62 -26.17 20.37
CA ARG A 483 39.97 -25.01 19.73
C ARG A 483 39.19 -24.14 20.71
N VAL A 484 39.31 -24.37 22.02
CA VAL A 484 38.60 -23.60 23.06
C VAL A 484 38.92 -22.10 23.01
N ALA A 485 40.18 -21.74 22.74
CA ALA A 485 40.57 -20.33 22.60
C ALA A 485 39.91 -19.67 21.38
N GLU A 486 39.79 -20.40 20.27
CA GLU A 486 39.07 -19.96 19.07
C GLU A 486 37.57 -19.81 19.36
N ALA A 487 36.97 -20.80 20.03
CA ALA A 487 35.57 -20.77 20.44
C ALA A 487 35.23 -19.51 21.24
N GLU A 488 36.06 -19.15 22.22
CA GLU A 488 35.87 -17.94 23.02
C GLU A 488 35.90 -16.64 22.18
N GLN A 489 36.73 -16.59 21.13
CA GLN A 489 36.75 -15.43 20.24
C GLN A 489 35.42 -15.26 19.49
N TRP A 490 34.75 -16.35 19.13
CA TRP A 490 33.45 -16.31 18.47
C TRP A 490 32.35 -15.79 19.40
N PHE A 491 32.32 -16.20 20.67
CA PHE A 491 31.42 -15.60 21.66
C PHE A 491 31.70 -14.10 21.87
N LYS A 492 32.97 -13.68 21.95
CA LYS A 492 33.35 -12.26 22.04
C LYS A 492 33.00 -11.46 20.77
N LYS A 493 33.00 -12.09 19.59
CA LYS A 493 32.51 -11.46 18.35
C LYS A 493 30.99 -11.26 18.42
N ALA A 494 30.23 -12.29 18.81
CA ALA A 494 28.78 -12.18 19.01
C ALA A 494 28.43 -11.03 19.97
N GLN A 495 29.17 -10.90 21.08
CA GLN A 495 28.99 -9.83 22.06
C GLN A 495 29.25 -8.42 21.48
N ARG A 496 30.24 -8.29 20.59
CA ARG A 496 30.53 -7.00 19.91
C ARG A 496 29.48 -6.63 18.88
N ILE A 497 28.91 -7.62 18.19
CA ILE A 497 27.90 -7.41 17.14
C ILE A 497 26.54 -7.07 17.78
N ALA A 498 26.15 -7.77 18.84
CA ALA A 498 24.88 -7.58 19.52
C ALA A 498 25.05 -7.42 21.04
N PRO A 499 25.49 -6.24 21.53
CA PRO A 499 25.73 -5.98 22.95
C PRO A 499 24.46 -5.88 23.80
N GLU A 500 23.29 -5.76 23.17
CA GLU A 500 21.98 -5.66 23.83
C GLU A 500 21.16 -6.95 23.74
N ASP A 501 21.69 -8.02 23.12
CA ASP A 501 21.00 -9.31 23.01
C ASP A 501 21.35 -10.22 24.21
N PRO A 502 20.38 -10.56 25.09
CA PRO A 502 20.64 -11.38 26.26
C PRO A 502 21.08 -12.81 25.93
N SER A 503 20.69 -13.34 24.76
CA SER A 503 21.02 -14.70 24.34
C SER A 503 22.53 -14.89 24.16
N VAL A 504 23.22 -13.83 23.71
CA VAL A 504 24.68 -13.80 23.53
C VAL A 504 25.39 -14.00 24.87
N PHE A 505 25.00 -13.22 25.88
CA PHE A 505 25.59 -13.31 27.22
C PHE A 505 25.23 -14.61 27.92
N HIS A 506 23.99 -15.08 27.75
CA HIS A 506 23.56 -16.36 28.29
C HIS A 506 24.44 -17.52 27.75
N HIS A 507 24.57 -17.64 26.43
CA HIS A 507 25.37 -18.72 25.84
C HIS A 507 26.88 -18.55 26.07
N TYR A 508 27.39 -17.33 26.18
CA TYR A 508 28.78 -17.13 26.58
C TYR A 508 29.01 -17.51 28.06
N GLY A 509 28.04 -17.22 28.93
CA GLY A 509 28.01 -17.67 30.32
C GLY A 509 28.00 -19.19 30.44
N GLU A 510 27.20 -19.89 29.63
CA GLU A 510 27.20 -21.36 29.54
C GLU A 510 28.58 -21.90 29.16
N PHE A 511 29.21 -21.32 28.14
CA PHE A 511 30.55 -21.69 27.71
C PHE A 511 31.57 -21.52 28.86
N LEU A 512 31.58 -20.36 29.52
CA LEU A 512 32.49 -20.08 30.65
C LEU A 512 32.25 -21.02 31.84
N ALA A 513 31.00 -21.30 32.16
CA ALA A 513 30.63 -22.23 33.23
C ALA A 513 31.08 -23.66 32.93
N SER A 514 30.94 -24.12 31.67
CA SER A 514 31.46 -25.44 31.26
C SER A 514 32.98 -25.54 31.39
N ARG A 515 33.68 -24.39 31.35
CA ARG A 515 35.12 -24.29 31.64
C ARG A 515 35.46 -24.04 33.10
N ARG A 516 34.49 -24.12 34.02
CA ARG A 516 34.63 -23.84 35.46
C ARG A 516 35.07 -22.41 35.78
N ARG A 517 34.94 -21.47 34.84
CA ARG A 517 35.21 -20.03 35.04
C ARG A 517 33.97 -19.35 35.65
N TYR A 518 33.56 -19.82 36.83
CA TYR A 518 32.27 -19.47 37.42
C TYR A 518 32.10 -17.98 37.71
N LYS A 519 33.17 -17.27 38.11
CA LYS A 519 33.11 -15.82 38.36
C LYS A 519 32.78 -15.02 37.09
N GLU A 520 33.43 -15.36 35.98
CA GLU A 520 33.18 -14.69 34.70
C GLU A 520 31.83 -15.10 34.12
N ALA A 521 31.45 -16.38 34.26
CA ALA A 521 30.12 -16.86 33.87
C ALA A 521 29.02 -16.09 34.61
N ALA A 522 29.14 -15.88 35.92
CA ALA A 522 28.19 -15.12 36.72
C ALA A 522 28.01 -13.69 36.18
N ASN A 523 29.09 -13.01 35.78
CA ASN A 523 29.00 -11.67 35.19
C ASN A 523 28.25 -11.67 33.85
N MET A 524 28.42 -12.71 33.03
CA MET A 524 27.69 -12.82 31.76
C MET A 524 26.19 -13.09 32.00
N TYR A 525 25.84 -14.01 32.89
CA TYR A 525 24.43 -14.25 33.23
C TYR A 525 23.76 -13.06 33.91
N GLU A 526 24.49 -12.33 34.77
CA GLU A 526 24.03 -11.08 35.37
C GLU A 526 23.67 -10.07 34.27
N LYS A 527 24.58 -9.85 33.31
CA LYS A 527 24.31 -8.95 32.18
C LYS A 527 23.12 -9.40 31.34
N ALA A 528 22.97 -10.71 31.10
CA ALA A 528 21.81 -11.25 30.39
C ALA A 528 20.49 -10.92 31.12
N ALA A 529 20.46 -11.12 32.43
CA ALA A 529 19.28 -10.85 33.26
C ALA A 529 19.00 -9.34 33.43
N GLU A 530 20.02 -8.49 33.45
CA GLU A 530 19.86 -7.03 33.45
C GLU A 530 19.23 -6.49 32.17
N LEU A 531 19.57 -7.07 31.01
CA LEU A 531 19.00 -6.68 29.72
C LEU A 531 17.52 -7.11 29.59
N ARG A 532 17.09 -8.15 30.33
CA ARG A 532 15.68 -8.58 30.42
C ARG A 532 15.28 -8.82 31.89
N PRO A 533 15.01 -7.77 32.69
CA PRO A 533 14.78 -7.88 34.13
C PRO A 533 13.54 -8.68 34.55
N GLU A 534 12.54 -8.80 33.66
CA GLU A 534 11.30 -9.53 33.92
C GLU A 534 11.33 -10.98 33.38
N ASP A 535 12.48 -11.41 32.84
CA ASP A 535 12.65 -12.79 32.37
C ASP A 535 13.03 -13.71 33.53
N TYR A 536 12.08 -14.57 33.90
CA TYR A 536 12.21 -15.52 34.99
C TYR A 536 13.41 -16.48 34.81
N GLU A 537 13.61 -17.03 33.60
CA GLU A 537 14.64 -18.04 33.37
C GLU A 537 16.04 -17.40 33.44
N LEU A 538 16.20 -16.19 32.91
CA LEU A 538 17.46 -15.45 33.02
C LEU A 538 17.78 -15.06 34.47
N ALA A 539 16.76 -14.65 35.25
CA ALA A 539 16.94 -14.36 36.67
C ALA A 539 17.42 -15.60 37.45
N VAL A 540 16.83 -16.77 37.20
CA VAL A 540 17.25 -18.03 37.84
C VAL A 540 18.65 -18.46 37.38
N ALA A 541 18.97 -18.32 36.09
CA ALA A 541 20.30 -18.63 35.56
C ALA A 541 21.39 -17.75 36.20
N ALA A 542 21.14 -16.44 36.32
CA ALA A 542 22.04 -15.50 36.99
C ALA A 542 22.23 -15.86 38.46
N ALA A 543 21.14 -16.10 39.20
CA ALA A 543 21.20 -16.49 40.61
C ALA A 543 21.97 -17.80 40.83
N THR A 544 21.77 -18.78 39.94
CA THR A 544 22.46 -20.08 39.98
C THR A 544 23.95 -19.92 39.71
N ALA A 545 24.32 -19.14 38.70
CA ALA A 545 25.72 -18.87 38.35
C ALA A 545 26.44 -18.10 39.46
N MET A 546 25.79 -17.10 40.06
CA MET A 546 26.32 -16.36 41.21
C MET A 546 26.54 -17.26 42.42
N ARG A 547 25.61 -18.18 42.71
CA ARG A 547 25.78 -19.19 43.77
C ARG A 547 27.01 -20.06 43.50
N GLN A 548 27.19 -20.54 42.27
CA GLN A 548 28.39 -21.32 41.88
C GLN A 548 29.69 -20.51 41.98
N ALA A 549 29.62 -19.20 41.73
CA ALA A 549 30.72 -18.27 41.88
C ALA A 549 30.98 -17.84 43.33
N VAL A 550 30.22 -18.36 44.31
CA VAL A 550 30.31 -18.01 45.74
C VAL A 550 29.94 -16.53 46.01
N ARG A 551 29.18 -15.91 45.11
CA ARG A 551 28.61 -14.55 45.27
C ARG A 551 27.23 -14.65 45.92
N TYR A 552 27.16 -15.10 47.18
CA TYR A 552 25.89 -15.50 47.80
C TYR A 552 24.90 -14.35 48.04
N GLN A 553 25.38 -13.14 48.32
CA GLN A 553 24.52 -11.95 48.48
C GLN A 553 23.84 -11.56 47.15
N ASP A 554 24.60 -11.60 46.04
CA ASP A 554 24.05 -11.29 44.71
C ASP A 554 23.07 -12.37 44.25
N ALA A 555 23.40 -13.65 44.51
CA ALA A 555 22.51 -14.76 44.24
C ALA A 555 21.16 -14.62 44.97
N GLU A 556 21.16 -14.19 46.23
CA GLU A 556 19.94 -13.91 46.98
C GLU A 556 19.08 -12.84 46.31
N ARG A 557 19.69 -11.73 45.87
CA ARG A 557 18.98 -10.65 45.18
C ARG A 557 18.24 -11.15 43.93
N TRP A 558 18.91 -11.96 43.11
CA TRP A 558 18.31 -12.50 41.90
C TRP A 558 17.29 -13.62 42.16
N TYR A 559 17.49 -14.49 43.16
CA TYR A 559 16.46 -15.45 43.56
C TYR A 559 15.19 -14.76 44.10
N ARG A 560 15.33 -13.66 44.86
CA ARG A 560 14.17 -12.84 45.27
C ARG A 560 13.46 -12.24 44.06
N LYS A 561 14.20 -11.74 43.05
CA LYS A 561 13.61 -11.24 41.80
C LYS A 561 12.87 -12.36 41.05
N ALA A 562 13.45 -13.56 40.93
CA ALA A 562 12.80 -14.71 40.30
C ALA A 562 11.47 -15.09 40.99
N VAL A 563 11.46 -15.13 42.34
CA VAL A 563 10.22 -15.35 43.12
C VAL A 563 9.21 -14.22 42.90
N SER A 564 9.65 -12.96 42.79
CA SER A 564 8.73 -11.84 42.53
C SER A 564 8.08 -11.91 41.13
N ILE A 565 8.82 -12.40 40.13
CA ILE A 565 8.30 -12.59 38.76
C ILE A 565 7.32 -13.76 38.71
N LYS A 566 7.64 -14.88 39.40
CA LYS A 566 6.81 -16.09 39.41
C LYS A 566 6.58 -16.61 40.84
N PRO A 567 5.66 -15.99 41.61
CA PRO A 567 5.46 -16.32 43.03
C PRO A 567 4.94 -17.74 43.28
N THR A 568 4.35 -18.37 42.28
CA THR A 568 3.75 -19.72 42.38
C THR A 568 4.72 -20.84 41.99
N ASP A 569 5.99 -20.53 41.67
CA ASP A 569 7.00 -21.55 41.35
C ASP A 569 7.70 -22.06 42.60
N ALA A 570 7.42 -23.31 42.99
CA ALA A 570 7.98 -23.94 44.19
C ALA A 570 9.52 -24.04 44.14
N ARG A 571 10.10 -24.31 42.96
CA ARG A 571 11.57 -24.46 42.81
C ARG A 571 12.30 -23.16 43.12
N SER A 572 11.74 -22.01 42.76
CA SER A 572 12.30 -20.70 43.08
C SER A 572 12.32 -20.42 44.57
N HIS A 573 11.24 -20.74 45.28
CA HIS A 573 11.19 -20.66 46.74
C HIS A 573 12.19 -21.61 47.41
N THR A 574 12.36 -22.81 46.86
CA THR A 574 13.38 -23.78 47.32
C THR A 574 14.79 -23.22 47.18
N ASN A 575 15.10 -22.66 46.00
CA ASN A 575 16.41 -22.09 45.72
C ASN A 575 16.67 -20.82 46.55
N LEU A 576 15.65 -19.98 46.76
CA LEU A 576 15.71 -18.83 47.65
C LEU A 576 15.97 -19.25 49.10
N GLY A 577 15.25 -20.26 49.60
CA GLY A 577 15.49 -20.81 50.93
C GLY A 577 16.93 -21.34 51.07
N ALA A 578 17.45 -22.02 50.04
CA ALA A 578 18.82 -22.53 50.03
C ALA A 578 19.88 -21.43 50.10
N ILE A 579 19.71 -20.33 49.37
CA ILE A 579 20.67 -19.23 49.43
C ILE A 579 20.56 -18.43 50.74
N LEU A 580 19.35 -18.26 51.28
CA LEU A 580 19.12 -17.62 52.57
C LEU A 580 19.75 -18.42 53.72
N HIS A 581 19.65 -19.76 53.64
CA HIS A 581 20.35 -20.67 54.56
C HIS A 581 21.87 -20.44 54.50
N LEU A 582 22.46 -20.42 53.31
CA LEU A 582 23.90 -20.16 53.13
C LEU A 582 24.33 -18.76 53.61
N ASN A 583 23.44 -17.76 53.53
CA ASN A 583 23.67 -16.40 54.04
C ASN A 583 23.39 -16.25 55.54
N GLY A 584 23.05 -17.33 56.26
CA GLY A 584 22.76 -17.31 57.70
C GLY A 584 21.40 -16.71 58.08
N LYS A 585 20.53 -16.43 57.09
CA LYS A 585 19.18 -15.88 57.29
C LYS A 585 18.17 -17.01 57.56
N TYR A 586 18.38 -17.74 58.65
CA TYR A 586 17.69 -19.01 58.90
C TYR A 586 16.17 -18.90 59.00
N ARG A 587 15.63 -17.83 59.61
CA ARG A 587 14.17 -17.63 59.70
C ARG A 587 13.53 -17.45 58.32
N GLU A 588 14.08 -16.55 57.50
CA GLU A 588 13.61 -16.32 56.13
C GLU A 588 13.77 -17.56 55.23
N ALA A 589 14.85 -18.33 55.45
CA ALA A 589 15.05 -19.60 54.76
C ALA A 589 13.95 -20.61 55.07
N ALA A 590 13.58 -20.76 56.35
CA ALA A 590 12.50 -21.63 56.77
C ALA A 590 11.15 -21.22 56.16
N ASP A 591 10.86 -19.92 56.11
CA ASP A 591 9.64 -19.40 55.52
C ASP A 591 9.58 -19.67 54.01
N SER A 592 10.70 -19.46 53.30
CA SER A 592 10.79 -19.77 51.87
C SER A 592 10.62 -21.27 51.60
N TYR A 593 11.19 -22.15 52.43
CA TYR A 593 10.99 -23.60 52.30
C TYR A 593 9.54 -24.01 52.59
N ARG A 594 8.89 -23.41 53.60
CA ARG A 594 7.47 -23.68 53.89
C ARG A 594 6.58 -23.25 52.74
N GLU A 595 6.87 -22.10 52.12
CA GLU A 595 6.11 -21.64 50.96
C GLU A 595 6.33 -22.55 49.74
N SER A 596 7.56 -23.01 49.52
CA SER A 596 7.82 -24.06 48.51
C SER A 596 7.00 -25.33 48.78
N LEU A 597 6.98 -25.83 50.02
CA LEU A 597 6.19 -27.03 50.39
C LEU A 597 4.68 -26.78 50.35
N ARG A 598 4.21 -25.55 50.58
CA ARG A 598 2.80 -25.20 50.38
C ARG A 598 2.40 -25.37 48.90
N LEU A 599 3.29 -24.98 47.99
CA LEU A 599 3.10 -25.10 46.54
C LEU A 599 3.33 -26.55 46.05
N GLN A 600 4.29 -27.26 46.63
CA GLN A 600 4.66 -28.63 46.30
C GLN A 600 4.99 -29.45 47.57
N PRO A 601 3.98 -30.06 48.23
CA PRO A 601 4.12 -30.68 49.56
C PRO A 601 5.12 -31.83 49.66
N ASN A 602 5.35 -32.55 48.55
CA ASN A 602 6.17 -33.75 48.53
C ASN A 602 7.56 -33.52 47.91
N ASP A 603 8.04 -32.27 47.82
CA ASP A 603 9.39 -32.02 47.32
C ASP A 603 10.46 -32.48 48.33
N VAL A 604 11.08 -33.62 48.03
CA VAL A 604 12.11 -34.26 48.85
C VAL A 604 13.30 -33.33 49.09
N THR A 605 13.68 -32.53 48.09
CA THR A 605 14.82 -31.61 48.18
C THR A 605 14.56 -30.54 49.24
N THR A 606 13.37 -29.92 49.20
CA THR A 606 12.96 -28.90 50.16
C THR A 606 12.82 -29.48 51.57
N LEU A 607 12.17 -30.64 51.72
CA LEU A 607 12.06 -31.30 53.04
C LEU A 607 13.43 -31.59 53.65
N THR A 608 14.36 -32.10 52.85
CA THR A 608 15.73 -32.38 53.29
C THR A 608 16.45 -31.10 53.69
N ASN A 609 16.31 -30.02 52.92
CA ASN A 609 16.94 -28.74 53.22
C ASN A 609 16.36 -28.08 54.47
N LEU A 610 15.04 -28.18 54.68
CA LEU A 610 14.37 -27.68 55.87
C LEU A 610 14.77 -28.47 57.12
N HIS A 611 14.91 -29.80 57.02
CA HIS A 611 15.42 -30.62 58.12
C HIS A 611 16.85 -30.24 58.51
N LYS A 612 17.75 -30.07 57.53
CA LYS A 612 19.12 -29.58 57.77
C LYS A 612 19.12 -28.21 58.44
N LEU A 613 18.23 -27.31 58.02
CA LEU A 613 18.10 -26.00 58.64
C LEU A 613 17.67 -26.11 60.11
N HIS A 614 16.69 -26.98 60.42
CA HIS A 614 16.26 -27.22 61.79
C HIS A 614 17.39 -27.70 62.69
N THR A 615 18.26 -28.60 62.21
CA THR A 615 19.42 -29.08 62.98
C THR A 615 20.46 -28.00 63.29
N VAL A 616 20.48 -26.91 62.52
CA VAL A 616 21.38 -25.75 62.73
C VAL A 616 20.74 -24.70 63.63
N MET A 617 19.41 -24.68 63.73
CA MET A 617 18.65 -23.74 64.56
C MET A 617 18.41 -24.22 66.00
N THR A 618 18.47 -25.53 66.24
CA THR A 618 18.45 -26.18 67.56
C THR A 618 19.86 -26.25 68.13
#